data_AF-A0A9Q0D0Q1-F1
#
_entry.id   AF-A0A9Q0D0Q1-F1
#
_cell.length_a   1.000
_cell.length_b   1.000
_cell.length_c   1.000
_cell.angle_alpha   90.00
_cell.angle_beta   90.00
_cell.angle_gamma   90.00
#
_symmetry.space_group_name_H-M   'P 1'
#
loop_
_entity.id
_entity.type
_entity.pdbx_description
1 polymer ?
#
loop_
_entity_poly.entity_id
_entity_poly.type
_entity_poly.pdbx_seq_one_letter_code
_entity_poly.pdbx_strand_id
1 'polypeptide(L)'
;MEYDHEIVKIAKCDCCGIWEECTVDYIGFVKEQFGGSWVCGLCSEAIKEEQRRLGVELEVAMQLHTKFRETATIDPTMQIARSFLHLLKKMASSRKSMSQSLLS
;
A
#
# COMPACT_ATOMS: atom_id res chain seq x y z
N MET A 1 18.63 -30.81 28.85
CA MET A 1 17.70 -29.71 28.50
C MET A 1 18.21 -29.17 27.18
N GLU A 2 17.61 -29.64 26.10
CA GLU A 2 17.94 -29.22 24.75
C GLU A 2 17.26 -27.86 24.57
N TYR A 3 18.05 -26.78 24.50
CA TYR A 3 17.54 -25.45 24.22
C TYR A 3 17.17 -25.43 22.74
N ASP A 4 15.87 -25.53 22.46
CA ASP A 4 15.32 -25.31 21.13
C ASP A 4 15.63 -23.86 20.75
N HIS A 5 16.74 -23.65 20.04
CA HIS A 5 17.07 -22.35 19.47
C HIS A 5 16.11 -22.16 18.31
N GLU A 6 14.99 -21.51 18.59
CA GLU A 6 14.00 -21.14 17.59
C GLU A 6 14.73 -20.40 16.46
N ILE A 7 14.62 -20.92 15.22
CA ILE A 7 15.35 -20.35 14.09
C ILE A 7 14.70 -19.03 13.74
N VAL A 8 15.41 -17.93 14.06
CA VAL A 8 14.96 -16.57 13.77
C VAL A 8 15.53 -16.07 12.45
N LYS A 9 14.71 -15.34 11.68
CA LYS A 9 15.08 -14.67 10.43
C LYS A 9 14.60 -13.22 10.42
N ILE A 10 15.33 -12.37 9.71
CA ILE A 10 14.87 -11.02 9.39
C ILE A 10 14.09 -11.09 8.08
N ALA A 11 12.81 -10.73 8.11
CA ALA A 11 11.92 -10.78 6.96
C ALA A 11 11.35 -9.39 6.64
N LYS A 12 11.33 -9.03 5.36
CA LYS A 12 10.79 -7.76 4.87
C LYS A 12 9.32 -7.92 4.55
N CYS A 13 8.45 -7.13 5.17
CA CYS A 13 7.01 -7.10 4.91
C CYS A 13 6.71 -6.76 3.45
N ASP A 14 5.90 -7.57 2.79
CA ASP A 14 5.51 -7.40 1.39
C ASP A 14 4.60 -6.17 1.18
N CYS A 15 3.84 -5.78 2.21
CA CYS A 15 2.99 -4.58 2.16
C CYS A 15 3.77 -3.28 2.37
N CYS A 16 4.57 -3.22 3.45
CA CYS A 16 5.12 -1.96 3.92
C CYS A 16 6.65 -1.82 3.85
N GLY A 17 7.35 -2.90 3.51
CA GLY A 17 8.80 -2.90 3.35
C GLY A 17 9.60 -2.75 4.65
N ILE A 18 8.95 -2.72 5.81
CA ILE A 18 9.61 -2.79 7.12
C ILE A 18 10.18 -4.20 7.32
N TRP A 19 11.33 -4.26 8.00
CA TRP A 19 11.98 -5.50 8.37
C TRP A 19 11.63 -5.87 9.81
N GLU A 20 11.26 -7.12 10.05
CA GLU A 20 10.99 -7.67 11.37
C GLU A 20 11.81 -8.93 11.60
N GLU A 21 12.28 -9.10 12.83
CA GLU A 21 12.92 -10.32 13.32
C GLU A 21 11.82 -11.29 13.78
N CYS A 22 11.73 -12.46 13.15
CA CYS A 22 10.64 -13.41 13.34
C CYS A 22 11.11 -14.85 13.23
N THR A 23 10.43 -15.75 13.93
CA THR A 23 10.75 -17.17 13.87
C THR A 23 10.24 -17.74 12.54
N VAL A 24 10.92 -18.76 12.01
CA VAL A 24 10.55 -19.37 10.71
C VAL A 24 9.11 -19.89 10.75
N ASP A 25 8.69 -20.46 11.88
CA ASP A 25 7.35 -21.01 12.06
C ASP A 25 6.29 -19.90 12.05
N TYR A 26 6.56 -18.78 12.72
CA TYR A 26 5.67 -17.62 12.68
C TYR A 26 5.54 -17.03 11.28
N ILE A 27 6.65 -16.97 10.51
CA ILE A 27 6.60 -16.54 9.10
C ILE A 27 5.71 -17.48 8.28
N GLY A 28 5.83 -18.80 8.49
CA GLY A 28 4.99 -19.80 7.83
C GLY A 28 3.51 -19.60 8.13
N PHE A 29 3.18 -19.47 9.42
CA PHE A 29 1.81 -19.23 9.88
C PHE A 29 1.20 -17.98 9.25
N VAL A 30 1.93 -16.85 9.25
CA VAL A 30 1.44 -15.61 8.64
C VAL A 30 1.23 -15.79 7.13
N LYS A 31 2.15 -16.45 6.43
CA LYS A 31 1.98 -16.69 4.99
C LYS A 31 0.73 -17.51 4.67
N GLU A 32 0.41 -18.52 5.47
CA GLU A 32 -0.84 -19.28 5.30
C GLU A 32 -2.08 -18.40 5.47
N GLN A 33 -2.04 -17.45 6.42
CA GLN A 33 -3.16 -16.54 6.67
C GLN A 33 -3.31 -15.43 5.63
N PHE A 34 -2.23 -15.04 4.92
CA PHE A 34 -2.19 -13.88 4.03
C PHE A 34 -1.86 -14.24 2.58
N GLY A 35 -2.39 -15.35 2.08
CA GLY A 35 -2.28 -15.73 0.66
C GLY A 35 -0.84 -15.94 0.18
N GLY A 36 0.03 -16.45 1.06
CA GLY A 36 1.45 -16.69 0.81
C GLY A 36 2.36 -15.48 1.06
N SER A 37 1.80 -14.31 1.36
CA SER A 37 2.56 -13.07 1.60
C SER A 37 3.01 -12.99 3.05
N TRP A 38 4.25 -12.55 3.27
CA TRP A 38 4.70 -12.19 4.61
C TRP A 38 4.29 -10.74 4.90
N VAL A 39 3.47 -10.56 5.92
CA VAL A 39 3.05 -9.23 6.41
C VAL A 39 3.53 -9.03 7.83
N CYS A 40 4.04 -7.82 8.13
CA CYS A 40 4.47 -7.47 9.48
C CYS A 40 3.29 -7.47 10.45
N GLY A 41 3.58 -7.53 11.76
CA GLY A 41 2.54 -7.53 12.80
C GLY A 41 1.55 -6.36 12.68
N LEU A 42 2.03 -5.17 12.33
CA LEU A 42 1.17 -3.99 12.15
C LEU A 42 0.29 -4.07 10.90
N CYS A 43 0.81 -4.53 9.76
CA CYS A 43 0.01 -4.70 8.55
C CYS A 43 -1.02 -5.82 8.73
N SER A 44 -0.67 -6.90 9.43
CA SER A 44 -1.58 -7.98 9.78
C SER A 44 -2.82 -7.46 10.53
N GLU A 45 -2.62 -6.69 11.60
CA GLU A 45 -3.73 -6.12 12.37
C GLU A 45 -4.54 -5.09 11.56
N ALA A 46 -3.89 -4.28 10.74
CA ALA A 46 -4.58 -3.31 9.87
C ALA A 46 -5.47 -4.00 8.83
N ILE A 47 -4.97 -5.04 8.14
CA ILE A 47 -5.73 -5.80 7.14
C ILE A 47 -6.92 -6.50 7.80
N LYS A 48 -6.73 -7.14 8.97
CA LYS A 48 -7.82 -7.77 9.72
C LYS A 48 -8.89 -6.77 10.13
N GLU A 49 -8.50 -5.56 10.54
CA GLU A 49 -9.44 -4.48 10.85
C GLU A 49 -10.19 -4.02 9.59
N GLU A 50 -9.52 -3.90 8.44
CA GLU A 50 -10.18 -3.56 7.18
C GLU A 50 -11.20 -4.63 6.76
N GLN A 51 -10.88 -5.92 6.90
CA GLN A 51 -11.83 -7.02 6.70
C GLN A 51 -13.05 -6.89 7.61
N ARG A 52 -12.82 -6.68 8.93
CA ARG A 52 -13.89 -6.56 9.93
C ARG A 52 -14.79 -5.35 9.66
N ARG A 53 -14.19 -4.20 9.38
CA ARG A 53 -14.90 -2.92 9.21
C ARG A 53 -15.70 -2.86 7.92
N LEU A 54 -15.21 -3.49 6.86
CA LEU A 54 -15.82 -3.42 5.53
C LEU A 54 -16.60 -4.69 5.15
N GLY A 55 -16.42 -5.79 5.89
CA GLY A 55 -17.04 -7.08 5.56
C GLY A 55 -16.55 -7.64 4.23
N VAL A 56 -15.28 -7.46 3.91
CA VAL A 56 -14.68 -7.86 2.63
C VAL A 56 -13.75 -9.06 2.79
N GLU A 57 -13.60 -9.82 1.70
CA GLU A 57 -12.64 -10.92 1.62
C GLU A 57 -11.19 -10.45 1.82
N LEU A 58 -10.35 -11.36 2.30
CA LEU A 58 -8.95 -11.09 2.63
C LEU A 58 -8.19 -10.40 1.48
N GLU A 59 -8.30 -10.93 0.26
CA GLU A 59 -7.62 -10.38 -0.91
C GLU A 59 -8.02 -8.91 -1.16
N VAL A 60 -9.31 -8.60 -0.98
CA VAL A 60 -9.83 -7.24 -1.15
C VAL A 60 -9.29 -6.33 -0.05
N ALA A 61 -9.27 -6.79 1.21
CA ALA A 61 -8.66 -6.02 2.30
C ALA A 61 -7.16 -5.78 2.07
N MET A 62 -6.41 -6.76 1.61
CA MET A 62 -4.99 -6.60 1.27
C MET A 62 -4.76 -5.55 0.17
N GLN A 63 -5.63 -5.51 -0.84
CA GLN A 63 -5.59 -4.50 -1.91
C GLN A 63 -5.91 -3.10 -1.38
N LEU A 64 -6.93 -2.97 -0.52
CA LEU A 64 -7.31 -1.71 0.11
C LEU A 64 -6.18 -1.17 0.99
N HIS A 65 -5.56 -2.04 1.79
CA HIS A 65 -4.44 -1.69 2.65
C HIS A 65 -3.25 -1.15 1.85
N THR A 66 -2.88 -1.85 0.76
CA THR A 66 -1.81 -1.43 -0.14
C THR A 66 -2.09 -0.05 -0.73
N LYS A 67 -3.32 0.16 -1.21
CA LYS A 67 -3.74 1.45 -1.78
C LYS A 67 -3.73 2.57 -0.74
N PHE A 68 -4.22 2.30 0.47
CA PHE A 68 -4.17 3.26 1.58
C PHE A 68 -2.72 3.68 1.86
N ARG A 69 -1.81 2.71 1.96
CA ARG A 69 -0.40 2.98 2.18
C ARG A 69 0.20 3.83 1.06
N GLU A 70 -0.05 3.49 -0.20
CA GLU A 70 0.42 4.28 -1.34
C GLU A 70 -0.01 5.75 -1.18
N THR A 71 -1.29 6.00 -0.89
CA THR A 71 -1.80 7.37 -0.70
C THR A 71 -1.21 8.08 0.51
N ALA A 72 -0.99 7.37 1.63
CA ALA A 72 -0.40 7.92 2.85
C ALA A 72 1.09 8.27 2.67
N THR A 73 1.80 7.58 1.78
CA THR A 73 3.22 7.86 1.48
C THR A 73 3.43 9.00 0.48
N ILE A 74 2.37 9.52 -0.16
CA ILE A 74 2.53 10.67 -1.06
C ILE A 74 2.75 11.91 -0.21
N ASP A 75 3.96 12.47 -0.28
CA ASP A 75 4.30 13.80 0.23
C ASP A 75 3.17 14.79 -0.16
N PRO A 76 2.55 15.47 0.82
CA PRO A 76 1.53 16.48 0.56
C PRO A 76 1.94 17.50 -0.51
N THR A 77 3.22 17.86 -0.55
CA THR A 77 3.81 18.75 -1.58
C THR A 77 3.69 18.16 -2.98
N MET A 78 3.93 16.86 -3.13
CA MET A 78 3.79 16.15 -4.40
C MET A 78 2.33 16.04 -4.84
N GLN A 79 1.39 15.90 -3.91
CA GLN A 79 -0.06 15.93 -4.24
C GLN A 79 -0.47 17.31 -4.77
N ILE A 80 -0.04 18.37 -4.11
CA ILE A 80 -0.31 19.75 -4.51
C ILE A 80 0.32 20.04 -5.89
N ALA A 81 1.59 19.67 -6.09
CA ALA A 81 2.29 19.85 -7.36
C ALA A 81 1.59 19.12 -8.52
N ARG A 82 1.12 17.88 -8.31
CA ARG A 82 0.33 17.14 -9.32
C ARG A 82 -0.99 17.84 -9.64
N SER A 83 -1.67 18.35 -8.62
CA SER A 83 -2.94 19.06 -8.79
C SER A 83 -2.76 20.36 -9.57
N PHE A 84 -1.73 21.15 -9.26
CA PHE A 84 -1.38 22.34 -10.03
C PHE A 84 -1.00 22.01 -11.47
N LEU A 85 -0.19 20.98 -11.69
CA LEU A 85 0.17 20.55 -13.05
C LEU A 85 -1.06 20.14 -13.86
N HIS A 86 -2.02 19.44 -13.24
CA HIS A 86 -3.28 19.06 -13.89
C HIS A 86 -4.10 20.30 -14.29
N LEU A 87 -4.23 21.29 -13.39
CA LEU A 87 -4.91 22.55 -13.66
C LEU A 87 -4.24 23.33 -14.80
N LEU A 88 -2.91 23.46 -14.77
CA LEU A 88 -2.14 24.13 -15.82
C LEU A 88 -2.32 23.44 -17.19
N LYS A 89 -2.26 22.10 -17.23
CA LYS A 89 -2.52 21.32 -18.46
C LYS A 89 -3.93 21.54 -18.99
N LYS A 90 -4.93 21.58 -18.12
CA LYS A 90 -6.33 21.85 -18.51
C LYS A 90 -6.48 23.27 -19.06
N MET A 91 -5.89 24.27 -18.41
CA MET A 91 -5.90 25.66 -18.87
C MET A 91 -5.19 25.83 -20.22
N ALA A 92 -4.06 25.16 -20.43
CA ALA A 92 -3.33 25.20 -21.70
C ALA A 92 -4.12 24.54 -22.83
N SER A 93 -4.79 23.43 -22.56
CA SER A 93 -5.63 22.72 -23.54
C SER A 93 -6.88 23.54 -23.90
N SER A 94 -7.52 24.18 -22.92
CA SER A 94 -8.66 25.07 -23.15
C SER A 94 -8.27 26.28 -24.01
N ARG A 95 -7.10 26.87 -23.76
CA ARG A 95 -6.56 27.96 -24.59
C ARG A 95 -6.32 27.53 -26.03
N LYS A 96 -5.78 26.32 -26.26
CA LYS A 96 -5.60 25.76 -27.60
C LYS A 96 -6.93 25.58 -28.35
N SER A 97 -7.97 25.08 -27.66
CA SER A 97 -9.30 24.92 -28.27
C SER A 97 -9.92 26.28 -28.65
N MET A 98 -9.76 27.30 -27.80
CA MET A 98 -10.27 28.64 -28.06
C MET A 98 -9.54 29.34 -29.21
N SER A 99 -8.21 29.14 -29.32
CA SER A 99 -7.44 29.68 -30.44
C SER A 99 -7.78 28.99 -31.76
N GLN A 100 -8.14 27.71 -31.74
CA GLN A 100 -8.56 26.97 -32.95
C GLN A 100 -9.94 27.42 -33.43
N SER A 101 -10.88 27.70 -32.53
CA SER A 101 -12.22 28.21 -32.89
C SER A 101 -12.25 29.66 -33.38
N LEU A 102 -11.20 30.46 -33.08
CA LEU A 102 -11.07 31.84 -33.56
C LEU A 102 -10.36 31.95 -34.92
N LEU A 103 -9.78 30.84 -35.41
CA LEU A 103 -9.06 30.74 -36.69
C LEU A 103 -9.86 30.00 -37.77
N SER A 104 -11.08 29.56 -37.45
CA SER A 104 -12.06 28.91 -38.34
C SER A 104 -13.23 29.85 -38.60
#